data_AF-A0A7C8ZTM0-F1
#
_entry.id   AF-A0A7C8ZTM0-F1
#
_cell.length_a   1.000
_cell.length_b   1.000
_cell.length_c   1.000
_cell.angle_alpha   90.00
_cell.angle_beta   90.00
_cell.angle_gamma   90.00
#
_symmetry.space_group_name_H-M   'P 1'
#
loop_
_entity.id
_entity.type
_entity.pdbx_description
1 polymer ?
#
loop_
_entity_poly.entity_id
_entity_poly.type
_entity_poly.pdbx_seq_one_letter_code
_entity_poly.pdbx_strand_id
1 'polypeptide(L)'
;TIAKLRKALPELEKEVRRTSNFVDFYQYAFRYCLTEEKQKSIDIESICMLLDLVLGSQYRAQVDYFIDFLKAQTDYKVINMDQWMGFYRFCNEISFPDFGNYDPDLAWPLILDNFVDWMKAKQS
;
A
#
# COMPACT_ATOMS: atom_id res chain seq x y z
N THR A 1 17.87 20.94 17.30
CA THR A 1 16.85 21.32 18.30
C THR A 1 15.47 21.04 17.74
N ILE A 2 14.48 20.76 18.59
CA ILE A 2 13.09 20.48 18.18
C ILE A 2 12.54 21.59 17.27
N ALA A 3 12.89 22.85 17.54
CA ALA A 3 12.50 23.99 16.71
C ALA A 3 13.02 23.90 15.26
N LYS A 4 14.23 23.39 15.04
CA LYS A 4 14.78 23.19 13.68
C LYS A 4 14.03 22.08 12.94
N LEU A 5 13.68 20.99 13.63
CA LEU A 5 12.90 19.88 13.05
C LEU A 5 11.50 20.34 12.63
N ARG A 6 10.79 21.08 13.51
CA ARG A 6 9.48 21.66 13.19
C ARG A 6 9.53 22.58 11.97
N LYS A 7 10.61 23.34 11.80
CA LYS A 7 10.78 24.24 10.65
C LYS A 7 11.06 23.49 9.35
N ALA A 8 11.72 22.33 9.42
CA ALA A 8 12.05 21.51 8.27
C ALA A 8 10.89 20.60 7.82
N LEU A 9 9.97 20.26 8.72
CA LEU A 9 8.88 19.31 8.47
C LEU A 9 8.06 19.60 7.20
N PRO A 10 7.61 20.84 6.92
CA PRO A 10 6.82 21.12 5.71
C PRO A 10 7.60 20.89 4.41
N GLU A 11 8.90 21.16 4.41
CA GLU A 11 9.75 20.92 3.24
C GLU A 11 10.02 19.43 3.03
N LEU A 12 10.19 18.67 4.12
CA LEU A 12 10.29 17.21 4.06
C LEU A 12 9.00 16.57 3.54
N GLU A 13 7.83 17.05 3.97
CA GLU A 13 6.54 16.59 3.43
C GLU A 13 6.43 16.84 1.93
N LYS A 14 6.87 18.02 1.45
CA LYS A 14 6.93 18.32 0.01
C LYS A 14 7.91 17.44 -0.74
N GLU A 15 9.06 17.13 -0.13
CA GLU A 15 10.09 16.31 -0.73
C GLU A 15 9.65 14.85 -0.88
N VAL A 16 9.02 14.28 0.14
CA VAL A 16 8.47 12.91 0.11
C VAL A 16 7.37 12.77 -0.94
N ARG A 17 6.58 13.82 -1.17
CA ARG A 17 5.52 13.83 -2.20
C ARG A 17 6.05 13.83 -3.64
N ARG A 18 7.36 14.00 -3.87
CA ARG A 18 7.93 13.87 -5.22
C ARG A 18 7.95 12.40 -5.62
N THR A 19 7.46 12.09 -6.81
CA THR A 19 7.22 10.72 -7.29
C THR A 19 8.44 9.81 -7.20
N SER A 20 9.64 10.32 -7.52
CA SER A 20 10.89 9.56 -7.43
C SER A 20 11.27 9.19 -6.00
N ASN A 21 10.92 10.04 -5.02
CA ASN A 21 11.29 9.86 -3.62
C ASN A 21 10.24 9.07 -2.86
N PHE A 22 8.99 9.10 -3.33
CA PHE A 22 7.89 8.42 -2.66
C PHE A 22 8.05 6.90 -2.69
N VAL A 23 8.56 6.32 -3.78
CA VAL A 23 8.83 4.87 -3.89
C VAL A 23 9.78 4.41 -2.79
N ASP A 24 10.87 5.14 -2.58
CA ASP A 24 11.85 4.84 -1.55
C ASP A 24 11.27 5.02 -0.14
N PHE A 25 10.48 6.08 0.07
CA PHE A 25 9.77 6.31 1.33
C PHE A 25 8.77 5.19 1.64
N TYR A 26 7.98 4.78 0.65
CA TYR A 26 6.98 3.72 0.78
C TYR A 26 7.64 2.37 1.09
N GLN A 27 8.74 2.05 0.42
CA GLN A 27 9.55 0.87 0.73
C GLN A 27 10.15 0.95 2.15
N TYR A 28 10.65 2.12 2.55
CA TYR A 28 11.20 2.34 3.87
C TYR A 28 10.15 2.15 4.98
N ALA A 29 8.92 2.65 4.78
CA ALA A 29 7.84 2.53 5.75
C ALA A 29 7.57 1.07 6.13
N PHE A 30 7.55 0.16 5.14
CA PHE A 30 7.44 -1.28 5.41
C PHE A 30 8.66 -1.81 6.18
N ARG A 31 9.88 -1.48 5.75
CA ARG A 31 11.11 -1.92 6.45
C ARG A 31 11.16 -1.44 7.89
N TYR A 32 10.67 -0.24 8.16
CA TYR A 32 10.62 0.35 9.50
C TYR A 32 9.76 -0.46 10.46
N CYS A 33 8.70 -1.10 9.96
CA CYS A 33 7.82 -1.96 10.75
C CYS A 33 8.35 -3.39 10.96
N LEU A 34 9.48 -3.76 10.34
CA LEU A 34 10.14 -5.05 10.59
C LEU A 34 10.99 -4.93 11.86
N THR A 35 10.49 -5.46 12.97
CA THR A 35 11.13 -5.30 14.30
C THR A 35 12.12 -6.41 14.63
N GLU A 36 12.05 -7.55 13.93
CA GLU A 36 12.93 -8.70 14.16
C GLU A 36 13.85 -8.98 12.95
N GLU A 37 15.08 -9.43 13.20
CA GLU A 37 16.13 -9.63 12.19
C GLU A 37 15.72 -10.59 11.05
N LYS A 38 14.84 -11.56 11.33
CA LYS A 38 14.37 -12.56 10.35
C LYS A 38 12.95 -12.30 9.84
N GLN A 39 12.28 -11.25 10.32
CA GLN A 39 10.93 -10.91 9.90
C GLN A 39 10.97 -10.38 8.46
N LYS A 40 10.14 -10.98 7.59
CA LYS A 40 10.03 -10.60 6.18
C LYS A 40 8.62 -10.16 5.78
N SER A 41 7.71 -10.13 6.75
CA SER A 41 6.31 -9.83 6.55
C SER A 41 5.70 -9.19 7.79
N ILE A 42 4.65 -8.41 7.59
CA ILE A 42 3.92 -7.69 8.62
C ILE A 42 2.50 -8.26 8.65
N ASP A 43 1.88 -8.35 9.83
CA ASP A 43 0.50 -8.80 9.97
C ASP A 43 -0.51 -7.83 9.31
N ILE A 44 -1.72 -8.34 9.04
CA ILE A 44 -2.77 -7.57 8.35
C ILE A 44 -3.17 -6.30 9.11
N GLU A 45 -3.28 -6.35 10.43
CA GLU A 45 -3.74 -5.22 11.24
C GLU A 45 -2.76 -4.05 11.13
N SER A 46 -1.48 -4.33 11.34
CA SER A 46 -0.40 -3.36 11.19
C SER A 46 -0.30 -2.82 9.76
N ILE A 47 -0.47 -3.66 8.74
CA ILE A 47 -0.46 -3.22 7.34
C ILE A 47 -1.61 -2.28 7.02
N CYS A 48 -2.82 -2.56 7.51
CA CYS A 48 -3.97 -1.69 7.27
C CYS A 48 -3.71 -0.28 7.82
N MET A 49 -3.14 -0.18 9.02
CA MET A 49 -2.76 1.11 9.60
C MET A 49 -1.66 1.81 8.80
N LEU A 50 -0.65 1.06 8.36
CA LEU A 50 0.46 1.61 7.58
C LEU A 50 0.00 2.12 6.21
N LEU A 51 -0.87 1.38 5.51
CA LEU A 51 -1.48 1.78 4.23
C LEU A 51 -2.22 3.11 4.36
N ASP A 52 -3.09 3.24 5.36
CA ASP A 52 -3.83 4.48 5.60
C ASP A 52 -2.89 5.65 5.87
N LEU A 53 -1.85 5.43 6.68
CA LEU A 53 -0.87 6.45 7.03
C LEU A 53 -0.09 6.96 5.82
N VAL A 54 0.41 6.05 4.97
CA VAL A 54 1.36 6.42 3.91
C VAL A 54 0.72 6.67 2.54
N LEU A 55 -0.37 5.96 2.20
CA LEU A 55 -1.08 6.10 0.92
C LEU A 55 -2.44 6.76 1.03
N GLY A 56 -3.07 6.76 2.22
CA GLY A 56 -4.47 7.19 2.38
C GLY A 56 -4.73 8.65 1.97
N SER A 57 -3.73 9.52 1.96
CA SER A 57 -3.90 10.90 1.48
C SER A 57 -3.92 11.05 -0.04
N GLN A 58 -3.34 10.10 -0.78
CA GLN A 58 -3.21 10.15 -2.25
C GLN A 58 -4.17 9.18 -2.94
N TYR A 59 -4.36 7.99 -2.36
CA TYR A 59 -5.13 6.89 -2.95
C TYR A 59 -6.26 6.44 -2.02
N ARG A 60 -6.98 7.41 -1.43
CA ARG A 60 -7.98 7.19 -0.39
C ARG A 60 -8.93 6.05 -0.73
N ALA A 61 -9.58 6.11 -1.89
CA ALA A 61 -10.55 5.10 -2.30
C ALA A 61 -9.91 3.70 -2.46
N GLN A 62 -8.79 3.60 -3.16
CA GLN A 62 -8.07 2.33 -3.36
C GLN A 62 -7.65 1.72 -2.01
N VAL A 63 -7.12 2.55 -1.11
CA VAL A 63 -6.68 2.14 0.23
C VAL A 63 -7.85 1.64 1.06
N ASP A 64 -8.96 2.38 1.11
CA ASP A 64 -10.13 1.99 1.90
C ASP A 64 -10.67 0.62 1.43
N TYR A 65 -10.85 0.43 0.12
CA TYR A 65 -11.32 -0.85 -0.43
C TYR A 65 -10.34 -2.00 -0.24
N PHE A 66 -9.04 -1.75 -0.37
CA PHE A 66 -8.04 -2.78 -0.15
C PHE A 66 -7.96 -3.18 1.33
N ILE A 67 -8.06 -2.23 2.26
CA ILE A 67 -8.17 -2.51 3.70
C ILE A 67 -9.42 -3.35 4.00
N ASP A 68 -10.56 -3.00 3.41
CA ASP A 68 -11.80 -3.78 3.58
C ASP A 68 -11.63 -5.21 3.06
N PHE A 69 -11.00 -5.37 1.90
CA PHE A 69 -10.66 -6.69 1.37
C PHE A 69 -9.75 -7.46 2.33
N LEU A 70 -8.63 -6.87 2.78
CA LEU A 70 -7.67 -7.50 3.68
C LEU A 70 -8.31 -7.96 4.99
N LYS A 71 -9.29 -7.22 5.50
CA LYS A 71 -10.07 -7.56 6.70
C LYS A 71 -11.14 -8.62 6.47
N ALA A 72 -11.70 -8.70 5.26
CA ALA A 72 -12.76 -9.64 4.92
C ALA A 72 -12.24 -11.04 4.54
N GLN A 73 -11.07 -11.10 3.91
CA GLN A 73 -10.43 -12.34 3.49
C GLN A 73 -9.78 -13.11 4.67
N THR A 74 -9.60 -14.42 4.54
CA THR A 74 -8.98 -15.28 5.58
C THR A 74 -7.70 -16.00 5.14
N ASP A 75 -7.35 -15.90 3.87
CA ASP A 75 -6.26 -16.66 3.23
C ASP A 75 -4.88 -16.07 3.55
N TYR A 76 -4.81 -14.75 3.71
CA TYR A 76 -3.61 -13.98 4.00
C TYR A 76 -3.61 -13.52 5.45
N LYS A 77 -2.54 -13.88 6.18
CA LYS A 77 -2.32 -13.44 7.57
C LYS A 77 -1.24 -12.37 7.69
N VAL A 78 -0.41 -12.23 6.66
CA VAL A 78 0.73 -11.32 6.61
C VAL A 78 0.92 -10.82 5.19
N ILE A 79 1.54 -9.65 5.06
CA ILE A 79 1.96 -9.06 3.78
C ILE A 79 3.49 -8.98 3.75
N ASN A 80 4.08 -9.39 2.64
CA ASN A 80 5.52 -9.27 2.39
C ASN A 80 5.85 -8.01 1.55
N MET A 81 7.15 -7.75 1.36
CA MET A 81 7.61 -6.58 0.61
C MET A 81 7.12 -6.55 -0.85
N ASP A 82 7.05 -7.69 -1.51
CA ASP A 82 6.63 -7.79 -2.91
C ASP A 82 5.16 -7.39 -3.07
N GLN A 83 4.29 -7.93 -2.21
CA GLN A 83 2.86 -7.57 -2.16
C GLN A 83 2.65 -6.09 -1.81
N TRP A 84 3.42 -5.57 -0.85
CA TRP A 84 3.39 -4.16 -0.44
C TRP A 84 3.71 -3.23 -1.61
N MET A 85 4.84 -3.46 -2.28
CA MET A 85 5.28 -2.67 -3.45
C MET A 85 4.34 -2.87 -4.64
N GLY A 86 3.81 -4.09 -4.82
CA GLY A 86 2.80 -4.40 -5.82
C GLY A 86 1.55 -3.55 -5.67
N PHE A 87 1.06 -3.34 -4.44
CA PHE A 87 -0.11 -2.49 -4.22
C PHE A 87 0.14 -1.02 -4.57
N TYR A 88 1.34 -0.50 -4.31
CA TYR A 88 1.69 0.85 -4.76
C TYR A 88 1.74 0.93 -6.28
N ARG A 89 2.36 -0.05 -6.96
CA ARG A 89 2.36 -0.12 -8.42
C ARG A 89 0.93 -0.16 -8.96
N PHE A 90 0.07 -0.97 -8.35
CA PHE A 90 -1.35 -1.08 -8.68
C PHE A 90 -2.07 0.27 -8.58
N CYS A 91 -1.85 1.03 -7.51
CA CYS A 91 -2.45 2.36 -7.34
C CYS A 91 -2.04 3.37 -8.42
N ASN A 92 -0.86 3.21 -9.02
CA ASN A 92 -0.37 4.11 -10.07
C ASN A 92 -0.77 3.66 -11.48
N GLU A 93 -0.83 2.35 -11.73
CA GLU A 93 -0.96 1.80 -13.08
C GLU A 93 -2.39 1.36 -13.41
N ILE A 94 -3.21 1.00 -12.42
CA ILE A 94 -4.52 0.40 -12.64
C ILE A 94 -5.63 1.44 -12.47
N SER A 95 -6.56 1.43 -13.42
CA SER A 95 -7.77 2.26 -13.41
C SER A 95 -8.69 1.79 -12.29
N PHE A 96 -9.14 2.73 -11.47
CA PHE A 96 -9.98 2.44 -10.32
C PHE A 96 -11.21 3.36 -10.36
N PRO A 97 -12.44 2.86 -10.13
CA PRO A 97 -12.79 1.52 -9.59
C PRO A 97 -13.18 0.46 -10.65
N ASP A 98 -13.04 0.75 -11.93
CA ASP A 98 -13.53 -0.09 -13.04
C ASP A 98 -12.57 -1.20 -13.46
N PHE A 99 -11.27 -1.07 -13.16
CA PHE A 99 -10.22 -2.03 -13.52
C PHE A 99 -10.14 -2.32 -15.03
N GLY A 100 -10.55 -1.37 -15.89
CA GLY A 100 -10.66 -1.58 -17.34
C GLY A 100 -9.34 -1.91 -18.04
N ASN A 101 -8.21 -1.56 -17.43
CA ASN A 101 -6.86 -1.89 -17.90
C ASN A 101 -6.15 -2.97 -17.06
N TYR A 102 -6.87 -3.68 -16.19
CA TYR A 102 -6.30 -4.77 -15.41
C TYR A 102 -6.14 -6.03 -16.27
N ASP A 103 -4.93 -6.60 -16.25
CA ASP A 103 -4.59 -7.84 -16.93
C ASP A 103 -3.96 -8.82 -15.91
N PRO A 104 -4.64 -9.95 -15.60
CA PRO A 104 -4.14 -10.95 -14.65
C PRO A 104 -2.95 -11.76 -15.18
N ASP A 105 -2.65 -11.72 -16.48
CA ASP A 105 -1.46 -12.39 -17.03
C ASP A 105 -0.17 -11.58 -16.78
N LEU A 106 -0.28 -10.34 -16.31
CA LEU A 106 0.85 -9.56 -15.82
C LEU A 106 1.29 -10.10 -14.45
N ALA A 107 2.58 -9.95 -14.13
CA ALA A 107 3.18 -10.44 -12.87
C ALA A 107 2.76 -9.61 -11.63
N TRP A 108 1.45 -9.58 -11.36
CA TRP A 108 0.88 -9.06 -10.13
C TRP A 108 1.01 -10.11 -9.01
N PRO A 109 1.23 -9.67 -7.76
CA PRO A 109 1.08 -10.56 -6.62
C PRO A 109 -0.35 -11.09 -6.56
N LEU A 110 -0.51 -12.41 -6.34
CA LEU A 110 -1.83 -13.10 -6.33
C LEU A 110 -2.89 -12.44 -5.42
N ILE A 111 -2.46 -11.77 -4.35
CA ILE A 111 -3.37 -11.04 -3.46
C ILE A 111 -4.10 -9.88 -4.18
N LEU A 112 -3.48 -9.29 -5.20
CA LEU A 112 -4.07 -8.22 -6.00
C LEU A 112 -5.04 -8.77 -7.04
N ASP A 113 -4.75 -9.93 -7.63
CA ASP A 113 -5.73 -10.65 -8.47
C ASP A 113 -6.99 -10.95 -7.66
N ASN A 114 -6.82 -11.52 -6.48
CA ASN A 114 -7.92 -11.84 -5.56
C ASN A 114 -8.68 -10.57 -5.10
N PHE A 115 -7.98 -9.44 -4.95
CA PHE A 115 -8.62 -8.16 -4.64
C PHE A 115 -9.51 -7.67 -5.79
N VAL A 116 -9.02 -7.75 -7.03
CA VAL A 116 -9.81 -7.35 -8.21
C VAL A 116 -11.04 -8.24 -8.37
N ASP A 117 -10.91 -9.54 -8.17
CA ASP A 117 -12.04 -10.48 -8.22
C ASP A 117 -13.07 -10.18 -7.12
N TRP A 118 -12.61 -9.89 -5.91
CA TRP A 118 -13.48 -9.49 -4.80
C TRP A 118 -14.23 -8.18 -5.09
N MET A 119 -13.58 -7.20 -5.72
CA MET A 119 -14.22 -5.95 -6.12
C MET A 119 -15.28 -6.17 -7.20
N LYS A 120 -14.98 -6.97 -8.23
CA LYS A 120 -15.93 -7.31 -9.31
C LYS A 120 -17.15 -8.07 -8.78
N ALA A 121 -16.95 -8.98 -7.83
CA ALA A 121 -18.03 -9.72 -7.20
C ALA A 121 -18.98 -8.82 -6.38
N LYS A 122 -18.48 -7.74 -5.77
CA LYS A 122 -19.31 -6.75 -5.05
C LYS A 122 -20.12 -5.83 -5.95
N GLN A 123 -19.73 -5.67 -7.21
CA GLN A 123 -20.42 -4.82 -8.19
C GLN A 123 -21.50 -5.58 -8.98
N SER A 124 -21.58 -6.91 -8.79
CA SER A 124 -22.58 -7.80 -9.40
C SER A 124 -23.79 -8.00 -8.48
#